data_AF-X1KK77-F1
#
_entry.id   AF-X1KK77-F1
#
_cell.length_a   1.000
_cell.length_b   1.000
_cell.length_c   1.000
_cell.angle_alpha   90.00
_cell.angle_beta   90.00
_cell.angle_gamma   90.00
#
_symmetry.space_group_name_H-M   'P 1'
#
loop_
_entity.id
_entity.type
_entity.pdbx_description
1 polymer ?
#
loop_
_entity_poly.entity_id
_entity_poly.type
_entity_poly.pdbx_seq_one_letter_code
_entity_poly.pdbx_strand_id
1 'polypeptide(L)' 'MKSSIIFNTICLTAIMMLLPALLHAQPSFSDDVVDAPVDGGLSLLIAGGIGYGMKKVREKRKK' A
#
# COMPACT_ATOMS: atom_id res chain seq x y z
N MET A 1 -13.13 -24.83 -17.60
CA MET A 1 -12.13 -24.47 -16.56
C MET A 1 -11.32 -23.23 -16.93
N LYS A 2 -10.63 -23.19 -18.09
CA LYS A 2 -9.84 -22.00 -18.52
C LYS A 2 -10.67 -20.72 -18.66
N SER A 3 -11.88 -20.83 -19.23
CA SER A 3 -12.78 -19.68 -19.41
C SER A 3 -13.22 -19.05 -18.08
N SER A 4 -13.53 -19.86 -17.05
CA SER A 4 -13.85 -19.38 -15.71
C SER A 4 -12.67 -18.71 -15.01
N ILE A 5 -11.45 -19.18 -15.25
CA ILE A 5 -10.22 -18.57 -14.73
C ILE A 5 -10.01 -17.20 -15.39
N ILE A 6 -10.10 -17.14 -16.72
CA ILE A 6 -9.96 -15.89 -17.48
C ILE A 6 -11.00 -14.85 -17.03
N PHE A 7 -12.26 -15.27 -16.88
CA PHE A 7 -13.34 -14.42 -16.38
C PHE A 7 -13.02 -13.88 -14.96
N ASN A 8 -12.59 -14.75 -14.05
CA ASN A 8 -12.23 -14.35 -12.69
C ASN A 8 -11.04 -13.38 -12.66
N THR A 9 -10.04 -13.59 -13.51
CA THR A 9 -8.88 -12.69 -13.63
C THR A 9 -9.29 -11.31 -14.16
N ILE A 10 -10.19 -11.25 -15.14
CA ILE A 10 -10.72 -9.98 -15.67
C ILE A 10 -11.53 -9.25 -14.58
N CYS A 11 -12.41 -9.95 -13.88
CA CYS A 11 -13.19 -9.37 -12.78
C CYS A 11 -12.29 -8.82 -11.66
N LEU A 12 -11.27 -9.59 -11.25
CA LEU A 12 -10.33 -9.15 -10.21
C LEU A 12 -9.54 -7.90 -10.65
N THR A 13 -9.10 -7.87 -11.90
CA THR A 13 -8.35 -6.72 -12.46
C THR A 13 -9.24 -5.48 -12.52
N ALA A 14 -10.49 -5.63 -12.96
CA ALA A 14 -11.46 -4.53 -12.98
C ALA A 14 -11.75 -3.99 -11.58
N ILE A 15 -11.92 -4.87 -10.57
CA ILE A 15 -12.11 -4.46 -9.18
C ILE A 15 -10.91 -3.68 -8.66
N MET A 16 -9.67 -4.14 -8.94
CA MET A 16 -8.46 -3.45 -8.52
C MET A 16 -8.31 -2.06 -9.16
N MET A 17 -8.75 -1.87 -10.40
CA MET A 17 -8.72 -0.58 -11.08
C MET A 17 -9.81 0.39 -10.62
N LEU A 18 -10.96 -0.14 -10.17
CA LEU A 18 -12.10 0.66 -9.71
C LEU A 18 -12.06 0.96 -8.21
N LEU A 19 -11.29 0.20 -7.43
CA LEU A 19 -11.12 0.40 -5.98
C LEU A 19 -10.70 1.83 -5.61
N PRO A 20 -9.73 2.47 -6.29
CA PRO A 20 -9.32 3.84 -5.99
C PRO A 20 -10.44 4.88 -6.11
N ALA A 21 -11.45 4.63 -6.96
CA ALA A 21 -12.59 5.53 -7.11
C ALA A 21 -13.55 5.51 -5.90
N LEU A 22 -13.51 4.46 -5.08
CA LEU A 22 -14.29 4.35 -3.84
C LEU A 22 -13.51 4.91 -2.63
N LEU A 23 -12.18 4.85 -2.67
CA LEU A 23 -11.28 5.41 -1.66
C LEU A 23 -10.93 6.87 -2.00
N HIS A 24 -11.79 7.80 -1.57
CA HIS A 24 -11.68 9.25 -1.79
C HIS A 24 -10.56 9.93 -0.97
N ALA A 25 -9.32 9.44 -1.05
CA ALA A 25 -8.16 10.06 -0.39
C ALA A 25 -7.50 11.14 -1.27
N GLN A 26 -7.99 11.38 -2.49
CA GLN A 26 -7.45 12.41 -3.36
C GLN A 26 -8.12 13.75 -3.01
N PRO A 27 -7.37 14.74 -2.47
CA PRO A 27 -7.93 16.08 -2.33
C PRO A 27 -8.34 16.59 -3.72
N SER A 28 -9.48 17.29 -3.78
CA SER A 28 -9.83 18.06 -4.98
C SER A 28 -8.72 19.07 -5.26
N PHE A 29 -8.44 19.34 -6.54
CA PHE A 29 -7.62 20.48 -6.93
C PHE A 29 -8.40 21.78 -6.71
N SER A 30 -8.65 22.13 -5.46
CA SER A 30 -9.16 23.43 -5.02
C SER A 30 -7.98 24.36 -4.70
N ASP A 31 -8.14 25.66 -4.88
CA ASP A 31 -7.09 26.66 -4.57
C ASP A 31 -6.62 26.60 -3.10
N ASP A 32 -7.47 26.08 -2.21
CA ASP A 32 -7.11 25.73 -0.82
C ASP A 32 -6.46 24.34 -0.75
N VAL A 33 -5.24 24.21 -1.28
CA VAL A 33 -4.44 23.00 -1.08
C VAL A 33 -3.93 22.98 0.37
N VAL A 34 -4.47 22.08 1.18
CA VAL A 34 -3.87 21.75 2.48
C VAL A 34 -2.61 20.93 2.18
N ASP A 35 -1.44 21.42 2.62
CA ASP A 35 -0.18 20.70 2.50
C ASP A 35 -0.34 19.29 3.09
N ALA A 36 -0.31 18.28 2.22
CA ALA A 36 -0.28 16.90 2.65
C ALA A 36 1.06 16.64 3.34
N PRO A 37 1.11 15.81 4.41
CA PRO A 37 2.38 15.41 5.00
C PRO A 37 3.29 14.83 3.90
N VAL A 38 4.45 15.46 3.69
CA VAL A 38 5.46 15.06 2.69
C VAL A 38 5.84 13.59 2.86
N ASP A 39 5.72 13.10 4.09
CA ASP A 39 5.98 11.74 4.48
C ASP A 39 4.68 11.04 4.90
N GLY A 40 3.93 10.53 3.91
CA GLY A 40 2.64 9.84 4.07
C GLY A 40 2.73 8.46 4.74
N GLY A 41 3.54 8.34 5.80
CA GLY A 41 3.82 7.09 6.51
C GLY A 41 5.07 6.34 6.01
N LEU A 42 5.89 6.94 5.15
CA LEU A 42 7.15 6.36 4.70
C LEU A 42 8.16 6.28 5.87
N SER A 43 8.23 7.28 6.74
CA SER A 43 8.97 7.27 8.01
C SER A 43 8.54 6.11 8.92
N LEU A 44 7.25 5.82 9.01
CA LEU A 44 6.72 4.69 9.80
C LEU A 44 7.14 3.35 9.20
N LEU A 45 7.09 3.21 7.86
CA LEU A 45 7.57 2.02 7.16
C LEU A 45 9.07 1.81 7.35
N ILE A 46 9.87 2.87 7.24
CA ILE A 46 11.32 2.83 7.47
C ILE A 46 11.61 2.41 8.92
N ALA A 47 10.94 3.02 9.90
CA ALA A 47 11.10 2.67 11.31
C ALA A 47 10.75 1.21 11.60
N GLY A 48 9.63 0.73 11.05
CA GLY A 48 9.21 -0.67 11.16
C GLY A 48 10.20 -1.64 10.50
N GLY A 49 10.70 -1.29 9.31
CA GLY A 49 11.68 -2.08 8.57
C GLY A 49 13.01 -2.21 9.31
N ILE A 50 13.55 -1.09 9.81
CA ILE A 50 14.78 -1.07 10.62
C ILE A 50 14.59 -1.88 11.90
N GLY A 51 13.50 -1.64 12.63
CA GLY A 51 13.20 -2.34 13.88
C GLY A 51 13.11 -3.86 13.70
N TYR A 52 12.39 -4.32 12.67
CA TYR A 52 12.30 -5.74 12.33
C TYR A 52 13.65 -6.31 11.89
N GLY A 53 14.40 -5.60 11.05
CA GLY A 53 15.73 -5.99 10.58
C GLY A 53 16.69 -6.23 11.75
N MET A 54 16.76 -5.28 12.70
CA MET A 54 17.57 -5.40 13.90
C MET A 54 17.14 -6.58 14.77
N LYS A 55 15.82 -6.78 14.99
CA LYS A 55 15.29 -7.93 15.73
C LYS A 55 15.74 -9.24 15.08
N LYS A 56 15.61 -9.37 13.77
CA LYS A 56 15.97 -10.58 13.02
C LYS A 56 17.47 -10.90 13.11
N VAL A 57 18.33 -9.89 12.98
CA VAL A 57 19.78 -10.06 13.13
C VAL A 57 20.14 -10.49 14.55
N ARG A 58 19.49 -9.93 15.56
CA ARG A 58 19.70 -10.33 16.97
C ARG A 58 19.28 -11.78 17.22
N GLU A 59 18.14 -12.21 16.69
CA GLU A 59 17.69 -13.61 16.77
C GLU A 59 18.70 -14.57 16.12
N LYS A 60 19.21 -14.24 14.93
CA LYS A 60 20.22 -15.06 14.24
C LYS A 60 21.55 -15.19 14.99
N ARG A 61 21.96 -14.15 15.74
CA ARG A 61 23.18 -14.18 16.56
C ARG A 61 23.01 -14.88 17.91
N LYS A 62 21.77 -15.09 18.34
CA LYS A 62 21.44 -15.81 19.59
C LYS A 62 21.19 -17.31 19.36
N LYS A 63 21.09 -17.74 18.10
CA LYS A 63 21.20 -19.14 17.69
C LYS A 63 22.65 -19.46 17.40
#